data_AF-A0A542MX74-F1
#
_entry.id   AF-A0A542MX74-F1
#
_cell.length_a   1.000
_cell.length_b   1.000
_cell.length_c   1.000
_cell.angle_alpha   90.00
_cell.angle_beta   90.00
_cell.angle_gamma   90.00
#
_symmetry.space_group_name_H-M   'P 1'
#
loop_
_entity.id
_entity.type
_entity.pdbx_description
1 polymer ?
#
loop_
_entity_poly.entity_id
_entity_poly.type
_entity_poly.pdbx_seq_one_letter_code
_entity_poly.pdbx_strand_id
1 'polypeptide(L)'
;MTRNAIIFHGTGGNPDVLWYPWLDRQLTERGYQVERPYYPSLNVEPISTFLPKVLDGRLFDADTVLVGHSGGAALLLALLEHLQAPVAQTILVAGYATRPNDSDEPVLQDGYDWDRIRSNGGELYFINSITDPYGCDATQGRLMFDNLGGTQIVRDDGHFGDFDQPYDTFELIDRLIVPTRPDHDSEPHIPAAGEPSIPEIEVDETVAPRPEEEVADVARADVRP
;
A
#
# COMPACT_ATOMS: atom_id res chain seq x y z
N MET A 1 0.43 -12.72 -15.08
CA MET A 1 1.08 -11.44 -15.43
C MET A 1 2.09 -11.14 -14.33
N THR A 2 3.09 -10.28 -14.58
CA THR A 2 4.14 -9.99 -13.61
C THR A 2 3.75 -8.76 -12.80
N ARG A 3 3.68 -8.89 -11.47
CA ARG A 3 3.38 -7.76 -10.58
C ARG A 3 4.56 -6.81 -10.53
N ASN A 4 4.29 -5.51 -10.50
CA ASN A 4 5.31 -4.48 -10.42
C ASN A 4 5.03 -3.53 -9.25
N ALA A 5 6.10 -3.02 -8.64
CA ALA A 5 6.01 -2.01 -7.58
C ALA A 5 6.95 -0.85 -7.92
N ILE A 6 6.46 0.38 -7.78
CA ILE A 6 7.26 1.58 -8.04
C ILE A 6 7.28 2.42 -6.78
N ILE A 7 8.49 2.68 -6.25
CA ILE A 7 8.70 3.41 -5.01
C ILE A 7 9.34 4.77 -5.33
N PHE A 8 8.61 5.84 -5.07
CA PHE A 8 9.05 7.23 -5.27
C PHE A 8 9.57 7.83 -3.97
N HIS A 9 10.80 8.34 -4.01
CA HIS A 9 11.42 9.02 -2.87
C HIS A 9 10.81 10.41 -2.61
N GLY A 10 11.02 10.93 -1.40
CA GLY A 10 10.66 12.30 -1.02
C GLY A 10 11.52 13.39 -1.67
N THR A 11 11.13 14.65 -1.46
CA THR A 11 11.83 15.84 -1.97
C THR A 11 13.30 15.87 -1.58
N GLY A 12 14.18 16.12 -2.54
CA GLY A 12 15.63 16.12 -2.32
C GLY A 12 16.23 14.77 -1.89
N GLY A 13 15.42 13.71 -1.87
CA GLY A 13 15.81 12.39 -1.42
C GLY A 13 16.55 11.56 -2.48
N ASN A 14 16.86 10.32 -2.09
CA ASN A 14 17.52 9.33 -2.94
C ASN A 14 16.78 7.99 -2.82
N PRO A 15 16.65 7.19 -3.89
CA PRO A 15 15.97 5.89 -3.81
C PRO A 15 16.72 4.84 -2.97
N ASP A 16 17.98 5.06 -2.62
CA ASP A 16 18.84 4.12 -1.90
C ASP A 16 18.96 4.39 -0.38
N VAL A 17 18.07 5.23 0.17
CA VAL A 17 18.06 5.55 1.61
C VAL A 17 16.76 5.09 2.29
N LEU A 18 16.72 5.19 3.62
CA LEU A 18 15.56 4.85 4.45
C LEU A 18 15.11 3.41 4.18
N TRP A 19 13.80 3.19 4.17
CA TRP A 19 13.17 1.89 4.04
C TRP A 19 12.97 1.47 2.58
N TYR A 20 13.28 2.32 1.59
CA TYR A 20 13.06 1.98 0.18
C TYR A 20 13.86 0.75 -0.28
N PRO A 21 15.17 0.62 0.00
CA PRO A 21 15.94 -0.57 -0.34
C PRO A 21 15.46 -1.82 0.39
N TRP A 22 15.01 -1.65 1.64
CA TRP A 22 14.44 -2.75 2.40
C TRP A 22 13.13 -3.24 1.78
N LEU A 23 12.21 -2.32 1.46
CA LEU A 23 10.93 -2.66 0.86
C LEU A 23 11.10 -3.31 -0.52
N ASP A 24 12.04 -2.83 -1.33
CA ASP A 24 12.43 -3.48 -2.59
C ASP A 24 12.80 -4.94 -2.38
N ARG A 25 13.71 -5.23 -1.44
CA ARG A 25 14.10 -6.62 -1.15
C ARG A 25 12.91 -7.48 -0.76
N GLN A 26 12.05 -6.99 0.14
CA GLN A 26 10.85 -7.71 0.57
C GLN A 26 9.91 -8.02 -0.60
N LEU A 27 9.63 -7.04 -1.45
CA LEU A 27 8.72 -7.21 -2.59
C LEU A 27 9.33 -8.09 -3.69
N THR A 28 10.64 -7.96 -3.94
CA THR A 28 11.38 -8.81 -4.88
C THR A 28 11.37 -10.28 -4.43
N GLU A 29 11.59 -10.55 -3.14
CA GLU A 29 11.48 -11.91 -2.57
C GLU A 29 10.07 -12.50 -2.74
N ARG A 30 9.06 -11.63 -2.84
CA ARG A 30 7.65 -11.98 -3.06
C ARG A 30 7.26 -12.01 -4.55
N GLY A 31 8.22 -11.85 -5.46
CA GLY A 31 8.04 -11.98 -6.91
C GLY A 31 7.56 -10.73 -7.63
N TYR A 32 7.64 -9.54 -7.01
CA TYR A 32 7.40 -8.26 -7.70
C TYR A 32 8.64 -7.85 -8.51
N GLN A 33 8.43 -7.19 -9.64
CA GLN A 33 9.44 -6.36 -10.29
C GLN A 33 9.40 -4.98 -9.65
N VAL A 34 10.46 -4.61 -8.93
CA VAL A 34 10.52 -3.34 -8.19
C VAL A 34 11.35 -2.31 -8.94
N GLU A 35 10.82 -1.10 -9.05
CA GLU A 35 11.54 0.08 -9.53
C GLU A 35 11.62 1.15 -8.44
N ARG A 36 12.79 1.75 -8.27
CA ARG A 36 13.03 2.90 -7.39
C ARG A 36 13.68 4.03 -8.19
N PRO A 37 12.92 4.72 -9.07
CA PRO A 37 13.52 5.70 -9.97
C PRO A 37 14.14 6.86 -9.18
N TYR A 38 15.32 7.30 -9.61
CA TYR A 38 15.94 8.50 -9.07
C TYR A 38 15.53 9.73 -9.87
N TYR A 39 14.79 10.63 -9.24
CA TYR A 39 14.37 11.88 -9.84
C TYR A 39 14.93 13.08 -9.04
N PRO A 40 16.13 13.59 -9.39
CA PRO A 40 16.74 14.69 -8.67
C PRO A 40 15.95 16.01 -8.75
N SER A 41 15.06 16.15 -9.74
CA SER A 41 14.19 17.33 -9.88
C SER A 41 12.79 17.17 -9.27
N LEU A 42 12.52 16.06 -8.58
CA LEU A 42 11.25 15.83 -7.88
C LEU A 42 11.00 16.95 -6.86
N ASN A 43 9.85 17.61 -6.99
CA ASN A 43 9.44 18.77 -6.19
C ASN A 43 10.43 19.96 -6.25
N VAL A 44 11.22 20.04 -7.32
CA VAL A 44 12.03 21.23 -7.67
C VAL A 44 11.55 21.78 -9.00
N GLU A 45 11.28 20.89 -9.94
CA GLU A 45 10.64 21.21 -11.21
C GLU A 45 9.11 21.24 -11.05
N PRO A 46 8.41 22.22 -11.66
CA PRO A 46 6.96 22.26 -11.65
C PRO A 46 6.32 20.97 -12.17
N ILE A 47 5.25 20.53 -11.52
CA ILE A 47 4.57 19.27 -11.84
C ILE A 47 4.17 19.16 -13.31
N SER A 48 3.79 20.28 -13.94
CA SER A 48 3.38 20.32 -15.34
C SER A 48 4.49 19.94 -16.33
N THR A 49 5.76 20.16 -15.98
CA THR A 49 6.91 19.77 -16.81
C THR A 49 7.60 18.51 -16.31
N PHE A 50 7.46 18.20 -15.01
CA PHE A 50 8.01 17.02 -14.40
C PHE A 50 7.19 15.74 -14.70
N LEU A 51 5.86 15.79 -14.55
CA LEU A 51 4.97 14.63 -14.70
C LEU A 51 5.10 13.91 -16.06
N PRO A 52 5.23 14.60 -17.21
CA PRO A 52 5.45 13.93 -18.49
C PRO A 52 6.67 13.00 -18.50
N LYS A 53 7.73 13.32 -17.75
CA LYS A 53 8.94 12.50 -17.66
C LYS A 53 8.74 11.22 -16.83
N VAL A 54 7.77 11.24 -15.92
CA VAL A 54 7.41 10.08 -15.10
C VAL A 54 6.51 9.13 -15.88
N LEU A 55 5.61 9.68 -16.71
CA LEU A 55 4.69 8.93 -17.56
C LEU A 55 5.36 8.34 -18.81
N ASP A 56 6.42 8.97 -19.32
CA ASP A 56 7.05 8.57 -20.59
C ASP A 56 7.58 7.13 -20.57
N GLY A 57 7.17 6.35 -21.57
CA GLY A 57 7.60 4.96 -21.76
C GLY A 57 7.18 3.96 -20.67
N ARG A 58 6.33 4.37 -19.71
CA ARG A 58 5.95 3.57 -18.55
C ARG A 58 4.50 3.12 -18.61
N LEU A 59 4.25 1.84 -18.34
CA LEU A 59 2.91 1.28 -18.18
C LEU A 59 2.52 1.28 -16.71
N PHE A 60 1.30 1.73 -16.44
CA PHE A 60 0.63 1.61 -15.15
C PHE A 60 -0.68 0.88 -15.39
N ASP A 61 -0.88 -0.23 -14.68
CA ASP A 61 -2.00 -1.13 -14.88
C ASP A 61 -2.42 -1.82 -13.57
N ALA A 62 -3.41 -2.70 -13.67
CA ALA A 62 -4.00 -3.40 -12.53
C ALA A 62 -3.05 -4.36 -11.78
N ASP A 63 -1.81 -4.55 -12.27
CA ASP A 63 -0.76 -5.32 -11.59
C ASP A 63 0.28 -4.41 -10.90
N THR A 64 0.13 -3.09 -11.03
CA THR A 64 1.06 -2.07 -10.51
C THR A 64 0.71 -1.64 -9.09
N VAL A 65 1.71 -1.64 -8.20
CA VAL A 65 1.64 -1.01 -6.87
C VAL A 65 2.48 0.26 -6.86
N LEU A 66 1.91 1.36 -6.39
CA LEU A 66 2.59 2.64 -6.25
C LEU A 66 2.83 2.96 -4.78
N VAL A 67 4.07 3.30 -4.43
CA VAL A 67 4.43 3.76 -3.09
C VAL A 67 5.14 5.09 -3.22
N GLY A 68 4.66 6.12 -2.53
CA GLY A 68 5.27 7.44 -2.53
C GLY A 68 5.54 7.88 -1.10
N HIS A 69 6.69 8.52 -0.90
CA HIS A 69 7.02 9.18 0.37
C HIS A 69 7.08 10.70 0.18
N SER A 70 6.43 11.47 1.07
CA SER A 70 6.51 12.93 1.11
C SER A 70 6.22 13.54 -0.27
N GLY A 71 7.12 14.34 -0.86
CA GLY A 71 6.94 14.87 -2.22
C GLY A 71 6.71 13.80 -3.29
N GLY A 72 7.22 12.58 -3.10
CA GLY A 72 6.91 11.42 -3.94
C GLY A 72 5.45 10.96 -3.79
N ALA A 73 4.85 11.07 -2.61
CA ALA A 73 3.42 10.81 -2.41
C ALA A 73 2.56 11.90 -3.06
N ALA A 74 2.94 13.18 -2.95
CA ALA A 74 2.25 14.27 -3.61
C ALA A 74 2.28 14.13 -5.15
N LEU A 75 3.42 13.68 -5.71
CA LEU A 75 3.55 13.33 -7.13
C LEU A 75 2.54 12.26 -7.57
N LEU A 76 2.26 11.26 -6.71
CA LEU A 76 1.33 10.19 -7.06
C LEU A 76 -0.09 10.71 -7.29
N LEU A 77 -0.53 11.77 -6.61
CA LEU A 77 -1.84 12.37 -6.87
C LEU A 77 -1.96 12.86 -8.32
N ALA A 78 -0.96 13.62 -8.80
CA ALA A 78 -0.93 14.11 -10.17
C ALA A 78 -0.79 12.97 -11.20
N LEU A 79 0.02 11.95 -10.87
CA LEU A 79 0.20 10.76 -11.69
C LEU A 79 -1.12 10.00 -11.87
N LEU A 80 -1.80 9.67 -10.77
CA LEU A 80 -3.07 8.95 -10.78
C LEU A 80 -4.14 9.67 -11.60
N GLU A 81 -4.20 11.00 -11.53
CA GLU A 81 -5.12 11.82 -12.31
C GLU A 81 -4.95 11.63 -13.84
N HIS A 82 -3.72 11.35 -14.28
CA HIS A 82 -3.34 11.22 -15.69
C HIS A 82 -3.25 9.78 -16.19
N LEU A 83 -3.49 8.78 -15.34
CA LEU A 83 -3.52 7.39 -15.78
C LEU A 83 -4.72 7.08 -16.66
N GLN A 84 -4.52 6.10 -17.54
CA GLN A 84 -5.52 5.60 -18.49
C GLN A 84 -6.23 4.33 -17.98
N ALA A 85 -5.66 3.68 -16.98
CA ALA A 85 -6.17 2.48 -16.32
C ALA A 85 -5.84 2.55 -14.82
N PRO A 86 -6.65 1.90 -13.97
CA PRO A 86 -6.36 1.84 -12.54
C PRO A 86 -5.12 1.02 -12.23
N VAL A 87 -4.42 1.41 -11.18
CA VAL A 87 -3.39 0.59 -10.54
C VAL A 87 -4.00 -0.36 -9.51
N ALA A 88 -3.24 -1.35 -9.07
CA ALA A 88 -3.68 -2.29 -8.03
C ALA A 88 -3.86 -1.58 -6.67
N GLN A 89 -2.86 -0.77 -6.31
CA GLN A 89 -2.76 -0.16 -4.98
C GLN A 89 -1.88 1.09 -5.02
N THR A 90 -2.23 2.07 -4.20
CA THR A 90 -1.41 3.27 -3.96
C THR A 90 -1.24 3.53 -2.47
N ILE A 91 0.01 3.66 -2.01
CA ILE A 91 0.38 3.94 -0.62
C ILE A 91 1.12 5.28 -0.55
N LEU A 92 0.54 6.23 0.20
CA LEU A 92 1.03 7.59 0.36
C LEU A 92 1.55 7.76 1.79
N VAL A 93 2.86 7.74 1.96
CA VAL A 93 3.56 7.91 3.25
C VAL A 93 3.95 9.38 3.41
N ALA A 94 3.63 9.99 4.55
CA ALA A 94 3.78 11.44 4.76
C ALA A 94 3.21 12.25 3.58
N GLY A 95 2.11 11.77 2.98
CA GLY A 95 1.53 12.38 1.79
C GLY A 95 0.76 13.64 2.11
N TYR A 96 0.72 14.55 1.13
CA TYR A 96 0.02 15.82 1.23
C TYR A 96 -0.54 16.23 -0.13
N ALA A 97 -1.64 16.98 -0.08
CA ALA A 97 -2.33 17.51 -1.26
C ALA A 97 -2.41 19.04 -1.26
N THR A 98 -2.03 19.67 -0.16
CA THR A 98 -1.93 21.13 -0.03
C THR A 98 -0.59 21.47 0.57
N ARG A 99 -0.20 22.74 0.49
CA ARG A 99 1.09 23.18 1.02
C ARG A 99 1.16 22.87 2.53
N PRO A 100 2.12 22.04 2.99
CA PRO A 100 2.17 21.61 4.38
C PRO A 100 2.85 22.64 5.31
N ASN A 101 3.68 23.53 4.75
CA ASN A 101 4.37 24.60 5.47
C ASN A 101 4.61 25.84 4.57
N ASP A 102 5.53 26.74 4.91
CA ASP A 102 5.79 27.97 4.13
C ASP A 102 6.68 27.77 2.90
N SER A 103 7.23 26.57 2.70
CA SER A 103 8.10 26.23 1.56
C SER A 103 7.30 26.11 0.27
N ASP A 104 7.97 26.38 -0.85
CA ASP A 104 7.40 26.09 -2.16
C ASP A 104 7.33 24.59 -2.42
N GLU A 105 6.22 24.16 -3.02
CA GLU A 105 5.92 22.77 -3.33
C GLU A 105 5.58 22.64 -4.83
N PRO A 106 6.56 22.74 -5.76
CA PRO A 106 6.34 22.65 -7.21
C PRO A 106 5.62 21.37 -7.68
N VAL A 107 5.62 20.31 -6.87
CA VAL A 107 4.92 19.06 -7.13
C VAL A 107 3.40 19.18 -7.00
N LEU A 108 2.90 20.18 -6.28
CA LEU A 108 1.46 20.37 -6.08
C LEU A 108 0.78 20.93 -7.33
N GLN A 109 -0.50 20.61 -7.46
CA GLN A 109 -1.39 21.15 -8.49
C GLN A 109 -2.27 22.26 -7.88
N ASP A 110 -2.71 23.21 -8.69
CA ASP A 110 -3.66 24.25 -8.26
C ASP A 110 -5.04 23.66 -7.88
N GLY A 111 -5.36 22.49 -8.41
CA GLY A 111 -6.56 21.71 -8.11
C GLY A 111 -6.39 20.26 -8.57
N TYR A 112 -7.28 19.39 -8.11
CA TYR A 112 -7.25 17.95 -8.37
C TYR A 112 -8.61 17.48 -8.88
N ASP A 113 -8.61 16.68 -9.95
CA ASP A 113 -9.77 15.85 -10.31
C ASP A 113 -9.79 14.59 -9.41
N TRP A 114 -10.39 14.75 -8.24
CA TRP A 114 -10.48 13.69 -7.23
C TRP A 114 -11.18 12.43 -7.71
N ASP A 115 -12.14 12.54 -8.63
CA ASP A 115 -12.86 11.37 -9.14
C ASP A 115 -11.96 10.56 -10.07
N ARG A 116 -11.14 11.21 -10.91
CA ARG A 116 -10.10 10.52 -11.72
C ARG A 116 -9.04 9.86 -10.85
N ILE A 117 -8.54 10.58 -9.84
CA ILE A 117 -7.53 10.03 -8.91
C ILE A 117 -8.11 8.82 -8.19
N ARG A 118 -9.34 8.92 -7.68
CA ARG A 118 -10.03 7.81 -7.00
C ARG A 118 -10.24 6.62 -7.93
N SER A 119 -10.69 6.85 -9.16
CA SER A 119 -10.93 5.75 -10.11
C SER A 119 -9.65 5.03 -10.53
N ASN A 120 -8.50 5.71 -10.48
CA ASN A 120 -7.22 5.16 -10.91
C ASN A 120 -6.34 4.64 -9.77
N GLY A 121 -6.64 4.99 -8.51
CA GLY A 121 -5.77 4.74 -7.36
C GLY A 121 -5.72 3.30 -6.84
N GLY A 122 -6.67 2.45 -7.25
CA GLY A 122 -6.83 1.10 -6.70
C GLY A 122 -7.12 1.14 -5.20
N GLU A 123 -6.51 0.23 -4.44
CA GLU A 123 -6.55 0.26 -2.98
C GLU A 123 -5.69 1.41 -2.43
N LEU A 124 -6.30 2.37 -1.75
CA LEU A 124 -5.63 3.59 -1.30
C LEU A 124 -5.31 3.56 0.20
N TYR A 125 -4.05 3.87 0.54
CA TYR A 125 -3.57 4.00 1.92
C TYR A 125 -2.87 5.33 2.14
N PHE A 126 -3.26 6.04 3.20
CA PHE A 126 -2.62 7.29 3.63
C PHE A 126 -1.98 7.06 4.99
N ILE A 127 -0.66 7.13 5.07
CA ILE A 127 0.10 6.89 6.30
C ILE A 127 0.72 8.21 6.71
N ASN A 128 0.23 8.80 7.80
CA ASN A 128 0.68 10.12 8.27
C ASN A 128 0.91 10.10 9.78
N SER A 129 1.85 10.92 10.27
CA SER A 129 2.06 11.09 11.70
C SER A 129 1.10 12.11 12.29
N ILE A 130 0.79 12.00 13.59
CA ILE A 130 0.05 13.03 14.33
C ILE A 130 0.82 14.36 14.24
N THR A 131 2.13 14.29 14.38
CA THR A 131 3.03 15.44 14.21
C THR A 131 4.15 15.05 13.26
N ASP A 132 4.14 15.69 12.10
CA ASP A 132 5.20 15.60 11.11
C ASP A 132 5.99 16.92 11.12
N PRO A 133 7.34 16.90 11.22
CA PRO A 133 8.13 18.12 11.33
C PRO A 133 8.02 19.06 10.12
N TYR A 134 7.56 18.56 8.97
CA TYR A 134 7.32 19.32 7.75
C TYR A 134 5.86 19.71 7.54
N GLY A 135 4.95 19.32 8.44
CA GLY A 135 3.51 19.59 8.32
C GLY A 135 2.74 18.58 7.46
N CYS A 136 3.39 17.49 7.03
CA CYS A 136 2.75 16.38 6.30
C CYS A 136 1.95 15.44 7.21
N ASP A 137 1.20 16.03 8.14
CA ASP A 137 0.59 15.33 9.27
C ASP A 137 -0.75 14.66 8.94
N ALA A 138 -1.40 14.10 9.96
CA ALA A 138 -2.68 13.41 9.84
C ALA A 138 -3.80 14.27 9.25
N THR A 139 -3.70 15.60 9.28
CA THR A 139 -4.66 16.50 8.62
C THR A 139 -4.52 16.44 7.10
N GLN A 140 -3.28 16.40 6.58
CA GLN A 140 -3.02 16.19 5.15
C GLN A 140 -3.52 14.81 4.71
N GLY A 141 -3.22 13.78 5.50
CA GLY A 141 -3.77 12.43 5.29
C GLY A 141 -5.29 12.41 5.26
N ARG A 142 -5.92 13.16 6.17
CA ARG A 142 -7.37 13.23 6.30
C ARG A 142 -8.03 13.90 5.10
N LEU A 143 -7.44 14.98 4.58
CA LEU A 143 -7.91 15.66 3.38
C LEU A 143 -7.94 14.71 2.19
N MET A 144 -6.88 13.93 1.97
CA MET A 144 -6.83 12.96 0.88
C MET A 144 -7.86 11.84 1.08
N PHE A 145 -7.95 11.28 2.30
CA PHE A 145 -8.94 10.27 2.64
C PHE A 145 -10.39 10.73 2.39
N ASP A 146 -10.75 11.96 2.81
CA ASP A 146 -12.11 12.46 2.64
C ASP A 146 -12.49 12.64 1.15
N ASN A 147 -11.53 12.88 0.27
CA ASN A 147 -11.75 13.02 -1.18
C ASN A 147 -11.64 11.70 -1.96
N LEU A 148 -10.82 10.76 -1.48
CA LEU A 148 -10.42 9.56 -2.21
C LEU A 148 -10.95 8.25 -1.61
N GLY A 149 -11.45 8.24 -0.37
CA GLY A 149 -11.82 7.02 0.33
C GLY A 149 -10.59 6.24 0.83
N GLY A 150 -10.61 4.92 0.79
CA GLY A 150 -9.48 4.07 1.18
C GLY A 150 -9.30 3.94 2.70
N THR A 151 -8.04 3.89 3.16
CA THR A 151 -7.68 3.73 4.57
C THR A 151 -6.67 4.78 5.01
N GLN A 152 -7.01 5.55 6.05
CA GLN A 152 -6.03 6.40 6.75
C GLN A 152 -5.44 5.64 7.94
N ILE A 153 -4.11 5.62 8.03
CA ILE A 153 -3.34 5.09 9.15
C ILE A 153 -2.58 6.24 9.79
N VAL A 154 -2.89 6.53 11.06
CA VAL A 154 -2.25 7.60 11.82
C VAL A 154 -1.24 6.99 12.80
N ARG A 155 0.00 7.48 12.76
CA ARG A 155 1.10 7.05 13.65
C ARG A 155 1.72 8.24 14.38
N ASP A 156 2.79 8.02 15.14
CA ASP A 156 3.57 9.07 15.78
C ASP A 156 5.06 8.82 15.49
N ASP A 157 5.39 8.72 14.20
CA ASP A 157 6.69 8.24 13.69
C ASP A 157 7.44 9.37 12.94
N GLY A 158 7.16 10.64 13.26
CA GLY A 158 7.78 11.80 12.62
C GLY A 158 7.50 11.82 11.12
N HIS A 159 8.56 12.01 10.30
CA HIS A 159 8.44 12.02 8.85
C HIS A 159 8.59 10.63 8.22
N PHE A 160 8.56 9.54 9.01
CA PHE A 160 8.82 8.17 8.51
C PHE A 160 10.20 8.02 7.83
N GLY A 161 11.17 8.78 8.34
CA GLY A 161 12.55 8.81 7.89
C GLY A 161 13.01 10.17 7.40
N ASP A 162 14.19 10.57 7.83
CA ASP A 162 14.84 11.84 7.47
C ASP A 162 16.37 11.72 7.65
N PHE A 163 17.13 12.78 7.36
CA PHE A 163 18.58 12.82 7.52
C PHE A 163 19.04 12.55 8.96
N ASP A 164 18.25 12.91 9.98
CA ASP A 164 18.50 12.68 11.40
C ASP A 164 17.58 11.63 12.03
N GLN A 165 16.67 11.05 11.23
CA GLN A 165 15.79 9.96 11.62
C GLN A 165 16.03 8.74 10.71
N PRO A 166 17.00 7.86 11.02
CA PRO A 166 17.15 6.60 10.32
C PRO A 166 15.85 5.80 10.39
N TYR A 167 15.45 5.23 9.25
CA TYR A 167 14.20 4.48 9.12
C TYR A 167 14.42 3.33 8.13
N ASP A 168 15.26 2.37 8.52
CA ASP A 168 15.81 1.35 7.61
C ASP A 168 14.80 0.30 7.16
N THR A 169 13.69 0.13 7.91
CA THR A 169 12.64 -0.85 7.63
C THR A 169 11.26 -0.23 7.79
N PHE A 170 10.26 -0.78 7.09
CA PHE A 170 8.87 -0.33 7.25
C PHE A 170 7.89 -1.49 7.05
N GLU A 171 7.80 -2.36 8.06
CA GLU A 171 7.03 -3.61 8.03
C GLU A 171 5.54 -3.39 7.78
N LEU A 172 5.01 -2.22 8.15
CA LEU A 172 3.63 -1.87 7.85
C LEU A 172 3.37 -1.86 6.35
N ILE A 173 4.22 -1.18 5.56
CA ILE A 173 4.01 -1.08 4.10
C ILE A 173 4.11 -2.45 3.45
N ASP A 174 5.11 -3.25 3.82
CA ASP A 174 5.25 -4.62 3.30
C ASP A 174 3.99 -5.48 3.60
N ARG A 175 3.40 -5.35 4.78
CA ARG A 175 2.16 -6.06 5.13
C ARG A 175 0.92 -5.54 4.40
N LEU A 176 0.86 -4.24 4.10
CA LEU A 176 -0.27 -3.64 3.37
C LEU A 176 -0.26 -4.04 1.90
N ILE A 177 0.92 -4.18 1.32
CA ILE A 177 1.07 -4.74 -0.02
C ILE A 177 0.85 -6.24 0.14
N VAL A 178 -0.36 -6.73 -0.10
CA VAL A 178 -0.63 -8.17 -0.23
C VAL A 178 -0.83 -8.49 -1.70
N PRO A 179 -0.45 -9.69 -2.18
CA PRO A 179 -0.86 -10.09 -3.50
C PRO A 179 -2.39 -10.14 -3.47
N THR A 180 -3.05 -9.34 -4.30
CA THR A 180 -4.43 -9.62 -4.67
C THR A 180 -4.45 -11.08 -5.09
N ARG A 181 -5.22 -11.90 -4.35
CA ARG A 181 -5.51 -13.24 -4.82
C ARG A 181 -6.10 -13.03 -6.22
N PRO A 182 -5.66 -13.78 -7.25
CA PRO A 182 -6.48 -13.82 -8.46
C PRO A 182 -7.88 -14.16 -7.96
N ASP A 183 -8.85 -13.33 -8.33
CA ASP A 183 -10.23 -13.57 -7.98
C ASP A 183 -10.50 -15.05 -8.18
N HIS A 184 -10.91 -15.70 -7.09
CA HIS A 184 -11.67 -16.91 -7.25
C HIS A 184 -12.92 -16.46 -8.00
N ASP A 185 -12.91 -16.60 -9.33
CA ASP A 185 -14.08 -16.73 -10.20
C ASP A 185 -14.91 -17.98 -9.82
N SER A 186 -15.00 -18.31 -8.53
CA SER A 186 -16.19 -18.97 -8.04
C SER A 186 -17.23 -17.87 -7.91
N GLU A 187 -18.09 -17.76 -8.93
CA GLU A 187 -19.44 -17.25 -8.72
C GLU A 187 -19.93 -17.76 -7.35
N PRO A 188 -20.64 -16.96 -6.54
CA PRO A 188 -21.18 -17.46 -5.29
C PRO A 188 -22.01 -18.72 -5.62
N HIS A 189 -21.46 -19.88 -5.27
CA HIS A 189 -22.12 -21.15 -5.53
C HIS A 189 -23.40 -21.14 -4.70
N ILE A 190 -24.53 -20.97 -5.37
CA ILE A 190 -25.83 -21.09 -4.74
C ILE A 190 -26.13 -22.59 -4.72
N PRO A 191 -26.07 -23.26 -3.56
CA PRO A 191 -26.27 -24.70 -3.51
C PRO A 191 -27.62 -25.07 -4.11
N ALA A 192 -27.63 -26.09 -4.96
CA ALA A 192 -28.88 -26.60 -5.52
C ALA A 192 -29.77 -27.18 -4.41
N ALA A 193 -31.08 -27.28 -4.63
CA ALA A 193 -32.01 -27.87 -3.66
C ALA A 193 -31.65 -29.36 -3.42
N GLY A 194 -30.83 -29.63 -2.41
CA GLY A 194 -30.30 -30.95 -2.07
C GLY A 194 -28.80 -30.98 -1.75
N GLU A 195 -28.07 -29.88 -1.97
CA GLU A 195 -26.64 -29.80 -1.69
C GLU A 195 -26.40 -29.40 -0.21
N PRO A 196 -25.60 -30.16 0.55
CA PRO A 196 -25.39 -29.91 1.97
C PRO A 196 -24.61 -28.61 2.20
N SER A 197 -25.15 -27.73 3.04
CA SER A 197 -24.59 -26.41 3.36
C SER A 197 -23.39 -26.44 4.31
N ILE A 198 -22.88 -27.63 4.64
CA ILE A 198 -21.79 -27.83 5.59
C ILE A 198 -20.67 -28.54 4.82
N PRO A 199 -19.45 -27.96 4.75
CA PRO A 199 -18.32 -28.63 4.12
C PRO A 199 -18.06 -29.97 4.84
N GLU A 200 -17.94 -31.06 4.09
CA GLU A 200 -17.44 -32.32 4.63
C GLU A 200 -15.99 -32.13 5.04
N ILE A 201 -15.71 -32.27 6.33
CA ILE A 201 -14.34 -32.24 6.86
C ILE A 201 -13.74 -33.60 6.55
N GLU A 202 -12.83 -33.67 5.57
CA GLU A 202 -11.98 -34.85 5.41
C GLU A 202 -11.04 -34.91 6.62
N VAL A 203 -11.26 -35.91 7.49
CA VAL A 203 -10.42 -36.15 8.64
C VAL A 203 -9.14 -36.81 8.13
N ASP A 204 -8.03 -36.09 8.14
CA ASP A 204 -6.72 -36.63 7.81
C ASP A 204 -6.27 -37.58 8.94
N GLU A 205 -6.46 -38.88 8.73
CA GLU A 205 -6.10 -39.94 9.69
C GLU A 205 -4.58 -40.06 9.94
N THR A 206 -3.74 -39.28 9.25
CA THR A 206 -2.28 -39.29 9.45
C THR A 206 -1.77 -38.23 10.43
N VAL A 207 -2.66 -37.34 10.91
CA VAL A 207 -2.33 -36.33 11.92
C VAL A 207 -2.52 -36.94 13.32
N ALA A 208 -1.43 -36.97 14.11
CA ALA A 208 -1.51 -37.41 15.50
C ALA A 208 -2.51 -36.52 16.28
N PRO A 209 -3.37 -37.10 17.14
CA PRO A 209 -4.37 -36.34 17.87
C PRO A 209 -3.70 -35.29 18.76
N ARG A 210 -4.36 -34.13 18.88
CA ARG A 210 -3.88 -33.06 19.76
C ARG A 210 -3.97 -33.52 21.22
N PRO A 211 -3.04 -33.12 22.10
CA PRO A 211 -2.99 -33.60 23.48
C PRO A 211 -4.30 -33.41 24.27
N GLU A 212 -5.08 -32.39 23.89
CA GLU A 212 -6.38 -32.08 24.48
C GLU A 212 -7.50 -33.10 24.16
N GLU A 213 -7.42 -33.84 23.06
CA GLU A 213 -8.38 -34.90 22.73
C GLU A 213 -8.10 -36.21 23.47
N GLU A 214 -6.83 -36.50 23.77
CA GLU A 214 -6.42 -37.69 24.52
C GLU A 214 -6.92 -37.63 25.99
N VAL A 215 -6.95 -36.43 26.58
CA VAL A 215 -7.45 -36.22 27.95
C VAL A 215 -8.98 -36.41 28.04
N ALA A 216 -9.72 -36.08 26.97
CA ALA A 216 -11.17 -36.24 26.91
C ALA A 216 -11.59 -37.71 26.80
N ASP A 217 -10.79 -38.55 26.12
CA ASP A 217 -11.08 -39.97 25.97
C ASP A 217 -10.78 -40.78 27.23
N VAL A 218 -9.71 -40.43 27.97
CA VAL A 218 -9.43 -41.00 29.30
C VAL A 218 -10.54 -40.67 30.30
N ALA A 219 -11.05 -39.43 30.28
CA ALA A 219 -12.15 -39.01 31.16
C ALA A 219 -13.50 -39.68 30.85
N ARG A 220 -13.70 -40.20 29.64
CA ARG A 220 -14.90 -40.97 29.25
C ARG A 220 -14.81 -42.46 29.57
N ALA A 221 -13.62 -43.00 29.77
CA ALA A 221 -13.42 -44.39 30.19
C ALA A 221 -13.71 -44.62 31.69
N ASP A 222 -13.53 -43.59 32.53
CA ASP A 222 -13.69 -43.67 33.98
C ASP A 222 -15.11 -43.36 34.51
N VAL A 223 -16.09 -43.18 33.61
CA VAL A 223 -17.50 -43.02 34.00
C VAL A 223 -18.38 -44.03 33.28
N ARG A 224 -18.30 -45.28 33.72
CA ARG A 224 -19.42 -46.23 33.68
C ARG A 224 -19.52 -46.93 35.04
N PRO A 225 -20.75 -47.14 35.55
CA PRO A 225 -20.99 -47.59 36.94
C PRO A 225 -20.43 -48.98 37.24
#